data_AF-A0A7X5ZUX7-F1
#
_entry.id   AF-A0A7X5ZUX7-F1
#
_cell.length_a   1.000
_cell.length_b   1.000
_cell.length_c   1.000
_cell.angle_alpha   90.00
_cell.angle_beta   90.00
_cell.angle_gamma   90.00
#
_symmetry.space_group_name_H-M   'P 1'
#
loop_
_entity.id
_entity.type
_entity.pdbx_description
1 polymer ?
#
loop_
_entity_poly.entity_id
_entity_poly.type
_entity_poly.pdbx_seq_one_letter_code
_entity_poly.pdbx_strand_id
1 'polypeptide(L)'
;MGGAIGLFLMLAFFAAQGGAIFATAFLCLRRLGADQRLNRLPAIMVSYAAWIMFTLIGYFMLGGEGGLMDGFGLVLMLCGTALISALVYAAVWSFVPSREREGCHG
;
A
#
# COMPACT_ATOMS: atom_id res chain seq x y z
N MET A 1 25.78 15.10 9.04
CA MET A 1 24.63 14.74 9.91
C MET A 1 23.26 14.93 9.24
N GLY A 2 23.06 15.88 8.30
CA GLY A 2 21.77 16.05 7.61
C GLY A 2 21.32 14.91 6.68
N GLY A 3 22.25 14.19 6.04
CA GLY A 3 21.91 13.13 5.07
C GLY A 3 21.26 11.88 5.67
N ALA A 4 21.68 11.45 6.87
CA ALA A 4 21.14 10.25 7.50
C ALA A 4 19.70 10.47 8.01
N ILE A 5 19.42 11.64 8.57
CA ILE A 5 18.08 12.00 9.06
C ILE A 5 17.08 12.05 7.88
N GLY A 6 17.48 12.64 6.75
CA GLY A 6 16.67 12.65 5.53
C GLY A 6 16.35 11.24 5.01
N LEU A 7 17.34 10.34 5.03
CA LEU A 7 17.14 8.94 4.64
C LEU A 7 16.13 8.22 5.54
N PHE A 8 16.25 8.38 6.88
CA PHE A 8 15.32 7.77 7.83
C PHE A 8 13.88 8.29 7.66
N LEU A 9 13.70 9.59 7.45
CA LEU A 9 12.38 10.18 7.21
C LEU A 9 11.77 9.68 5.90
N MET A 10 12.57 9.55 4.84
CA MET A 10 12.13 9.02 3.55
C MET A 10 11.71 7.55 3.65
N LEU A 11 12.49 6.72 4.34
CA LEU A 11 12.15 5.32 4.60
C LEU A 11 10.88 5.18 5.44
N ALA A 12 10.73 6.01 6.49
CA ALA A 12 9.52 6.04 7.31
C ALA A 12 8.29 6.44 6.48
N PHE A 13 8.43 7.41 5.59
CA PHE A 13 7.37 7.84 4.69
C PHE A 13 6.98 6.73 3.70
N PHE A 14 7.95 6.00 3.13
CA PHE A 14 7.69 4.87 2.25
C PHE A 14 7.00 3.71 2.99
N ALA A 15 7.43 3.42 4.21
CA ALA A 15 6.80 2.42 5.06
C ALA A 15 5.36 2.83 5.41
N ALA A 16 5.12 4.09 5.74
CA ALA A 16 3.78 4.61 6.06
C ALA A 16 2.80 4.48 4.89
N GLN A 17 3.24 4.76 3.66
CA GLN A 17 2.41 4.60 2.46
C GLN A 17 1.98 3.14 2.23
N GLY A 18 2.95 2.21 2.23
CA GLY A 18 2.64 0.78 2.09
C GLY A 18 1.82 0.25 3.26
N GLY A 19 2.08 0.73 4.47
CA GLY A 19 1.33 0.41 5.67
C GLY A 19 -0.14 0.85 5.61
N ALA A 20 -0.43 2.01 5.03
CA ALA A 20 -1.81 2.49 4.86
C ALA A 20 -2.60 1.60 3.87
N ILE A 21 -1.97 1.24 2.74
CA ILE A 21 -2.53 0.33 1.73
C ILE A 21 -2.76 -1.06 2.33
N PHE A 22 -1.79 -1.55 3.10
CA PHE A 22 -1.87 -2.82 3.79
C PHE A 22 -2.99 -2.83 4.85
N ALA A 23 -3.06 -1.81 5.70
CA ALA A 23 -4.07 -1.71 6.75
C ALA A 23 -5.48 -1.67 6.18
N THR A 24 -5.69 -0.94 5.10
CA THR A 24 -6.98 -0.88 4.40
C THR A 24 -7.35 -2.24 3.79
N ALA A 25 -6.41 -2.95 3.16
CA ALA A 25 -6.63 -4.30 2.66
C ALA A 25 -6.94 -5.30 3.78
N PHE A 26 -6.19 -5.23 4.89
CA PHE A 26 -6.35 -6.08 6.06
C PHE A 26 -7.71 -5.89 6.73
N LEU A 27 -8.13 -4.64 6.94
CA LEU A 27 -9.43 -4.33 7.50
C LEU A 27 -10.57 -4.76 6.57
N CYS A 28 -10.39 -4.61 5.25
CA CYS A 28 -11.36 -5.06 4.26
C CYS A 28 -11.57 -6.58 4.33
N LEU A 29 -10.48 -7.36 4.33
CA LEU A 29 -10.57 -8.82 4.43
C LEU A 29 -11.13 -9.29 5.77
N ARG A 30 -10.80 -8.62 6.88
CA ARG A 30 -11.42 -8.89 8.19
C ARG A 30 -12.92 -8.61 8.21
N ARG A 31 -13.36 -7.50 7.61
CA ARG A 31 -14.79 -7.15 7.50
C ARG A 31 -15.57 -8.16 6.68
N LEU A 32 -14.96 -8.71 5.63
CA LEU A 32 -15.57 -9.69 4.74
C LEU A 32 -15.48 -11.14 5.24
N GLY A 33 -14.76 -11.39 6.34
CA GLY A 33 -14.53 -12.75 6.85
C GLY A 33 -13.72 -13.64 5.91
N ALA A 34 -13.04 -13.05 4.92
CA ALA A 34 -12.40 -13.74 3.80
C ALA A 34 -10.87 -13.81 3.96
N ASP A 35 -10.35 -13.99 5.18
CA ASP A 35 -8.90 -14.06 5.52
C ASP A 35 -8.25 -15.38 5.04
N GLN A 36 -8.52 -15.75 3.80
CA GLN A 36 -7.83 -16.81 3.11
C GLN A 36 -6.54 -16.27 2.54
N ARG A 37 -5.48 -17.08 2.57
CA ARG A 37 -4.16 -16.69 2.05
C ARG A 37 -4.23 -16.25 0.59
N LEU A 38 -5.11 -16.89 -0.19
CA LEU A 38 -5.34 -16.58 -1.61
C LEU A 38 -5.93 -15.18 -1.83
N ASN A 39 -6.69 -14.65 -0.87
CA ASN A 39 -7.40 -13.38 -0.99
C ASN A 39 -6.56 -12.16 -0.59
N ARG A 40 -5.40 -12.39 0.06
CA ARG A 40 -4.51 -11.32 0.57
C ARG A 40 -3.91 -10.48 -0.54
N LEU A 41 -3.38 -11.14 -1.56
CA LEU A 41 -2.73 -10.50 -2.70
C LEU A 41 -3.73 -9.68 -3.54
N PRO A 42 -4.92 -10.20 -3.93
CA PRO A 42 -5.91 -9.39 -4.62
C PRO A 42 -6.47 -8.25 -3.74
N ALA A 43 -6.63 -8.45 -2.42
CA ALA A 43 -7.08 -7.37 -1.53
C ALA A 43 -6.07 -6.21 -1.48
N ILE A 44 -4.77 -6.50 -1.45
CA ILE A 44 -3.73 -5.46 -1.51
C ILE A 44 -3.74 -4.76 -2.87
N MET A 45 -3.92 -5.48 -3.97
CA MET A 45 -4.00 -4.88 -5.31
C MET A 45 -5.21 -3.95 -5.45
N VAL A 46 -6.37 -4.35 -4.96
CA VAL A 46 -7.58 -3.51 -4.96
C VAL A 46 -7.39 -2.28 -4.07
N SER A 47 -6.82 -2.46 -2.88
CA SER A 47 -6.51 -1.36 -1.98
C SER A 47 -5.53 -0.36 -2.62
N TYR A 48 -4.46 -0.86 -3.24
CA TYR A 48 -3.49 -0.05 -3.96
C TYR A 48 -4.14 0.75 -5.09
N ALA A 49 -5.00 0.11 -5.89
CA ALA A 49 -5.73 0.80 -6.95
C ALA A 49 -6.63 1.93 -6.40
N ALA A 50 -7.32 1.71 -5.28
CA ALA A 50 -8.14 2.73 -4.63
C ALA A 50 -7.29 3.92 -4.15
N TRP A 51 -6.11 3.65 -3.57
CA TRP A 51 -5.18 4.69 -3.14
C TRP A 51 -4.59 5.47 -4.32
N ILE A 52 -4.22 4.82 -5.43
CA ILE A 52 -3.78 5.54 -6.65
C ILE A 52 -4.88 6.48 -7.13
N MET A 53 -6.12 5.98 -7.24
CA MET A 53 -7.24 6.80 -7.71
C MET A 53 -7.46 7.99 -6.80
N PHE A 54 -7.37 7.79 -5.47
CA PHE A 54 -7.45 8.87 -4.50
C PHE A 54 -6.32 9.91 -4.69
N THR A 55 -5.08 9.47 -4.88
CA THR A 55 -3.93 10.35 -5.13
C THR A 55 -4.07 11.13 -6.44
N LEU A 56 -4.52 10.48 -7.52
CA LEU A 56 -4.77 11.13 -8.80
C LEU A 56 -5.89 12.17 -8.70
N ILE A 57 -7.02 11.82 -8.08
CA ILE A 57 -8.13 12.76 -7.85
C ILE A 57 -7.66 13.93 -7.00
N GLY A 58 -6.92 13.68 -5.91
CA GLY A 58 -6.35 14.71 -5.06
C GLY A 58 -5.42 15.66 -5.82
N TYR A 59 -4.57 15.11 -6.71
CA TYR A 59 -3.72 15.91 -7.60
C TYR A 59 -4.55 16.83 -8.51
N PHE A 60 -5.61 16.31 -9.15
CA PHE A 60 -6.49 17.14 -9.99
C PHE A 60 -7.25 18.20 -9.19
N MET A 61 -7.73 17.87 -7.97
CA MET A 61 -8.47 18.80 -7.11
C MET A 61 -7.61 19.93 -6.55
N LEU A 62 -6.31 19.68 -6.31
CA LEU A 62 -5.37 20.69 -5.80
C LEU A 62 -4.89 21.67 -6.89
N GLY A 63 -5.50 21.63 -8.08
CA GLY A 63 -5.18 22.53 -9.19
C GLY A 63 -3.88 22.11 -9.87
N GLY A 64 -3.87 20.91 -10.46
CA GLY A 64 -2.73 20.25 -11.15
C GLY A 64 -2.07 21.01 -12.33
N GLU A 65 -2.07 22.33 -12.28
CA GLU A 65 -1.56 23.33 -13.21
C GLU A 65 -0.07 23.67 -12.98
N GLY A 66 0.57 23.10 -11.94
CA GLY A 66 2.01 23.17 -11.76
C GLY A 66 2.74 22.24 -12.72
N GLY A 67 2.85 22.62 -14.00
CA GLY A 67 3.68 21.97 -15.03
C GLY A 67 3.50 20.45 -15.14
N LEU A 68 2.79 20.00 -16.19
CA LEU A 68 2.43 18.60 -16.44
C LEU A 68 3.56 17.55 -16.26
N MET A 69 4.84 17.94 -16.31
CA MET A 69 5.99 17.06 -16.12
C MET A 69 6.52 16.98 -14.68
N ASP A 70 6.46 18.05 -13.88
CA ASP A 70 7.04 18.04 -12.52
C ASP A 70 6.08 17.44 -11.49
N GLY A 71 4.81 17.87 -11.50
CA GLY A 71 3.80 17.38 -10.55
C GLY A 71 3.40 15.93 -10.80
N PHE A 72 3.14 15.59 -12.06
CA PHE A 72 2.72 14.23 -12.44
C PHE A 72 3.86 13.21 -12.27
N GLY A 73 5.11 13.61 -12.58
CA GLY A 73 6.29 12.77 -12.34
C GLY A 73 6.46 12.40 -10.86
N LEU A 74 6.23 13.36 -9.96
CA LEU A 74 6.28 13.13 -8.51
C LEU A 74 5.12 12.21 -8.05
N VAL A 75 3.92 12.38 -8.60
CA VAL A 75 2.77 11.49 -8.34
C VAL A 75 3.07 10.05 -8.80
N LEU A 76 3.64 9.87 -9.99
CA LEU A 76 4.03 8.54 -10.49
C LEU A 76 5.13 7.91 -9.62
N MET A 77 6.11 8.69 -9.19
CA MET A 77 7.15 8.22 -8.26
C MET A 77 6.56 7.80 -6.91
N LEU A 78 5.60 8.56 -6.37
CA LEU A 78 4.87 8.20 -5.15
C LEU A 78 4.06 6.92 -5.34
N CYS A 79 3.34 6.77 -6.45
CA CYS A 79 2.63 5.54 -6.76
C CYS A 79 3.59 4.34 -6.86
N GLY A 80 4.72 4.49 -7.55
CA GLY A 80 5.72 3.43 -7.67
C GLY A 80 6.34 3.02 -6.34
N THR A 81 6.69 3.99 -5.48
CA THR A 81 7.24 3.73 -4.15
C THR A 81 6.20 3.10 -3.22
N ALA A 82 4.95 3.56 -3.29
CA ALA A 82 3.82 2.94 -2.60
C ALA A 82 3.57 1.50 -3.06
N LEU A 83 3.70 1.20 -4.37
CA LEU A 83 3.60 -0.15 -4.92
C LEU A 83 4.66 -1.07 -4.35
N ILE A 84 5.94 -0.66 -4.41
CA ILE A 84 7.05 -1.47 -3.89
C ILE A 84 6.84 -1.74 -2.41
N SER A 85 6.48 -0.73 -1.63
CA SER A 85 6.22 -0.87 -0.20
C SER A 85 5.04 -1.81 0.08
N ALA A 86 3.92 -1.67 -0.64
CA ALA A 86 2.76 -2.55 -0.52
C ALA A 86 3.08 -3.99 -0.90
N LEU A 87 3.93 -4.23 -1.90
CA LEU A 87 4.41 -5.56 -2.28
C LEU A 87 5.29 -6.19 -1.20
N VAL A 88 6.15 -5.42 -0.53
CA VAL A 88 6.93 -5.90 0.62
C VAL A 88 6.00 -6.33 1.75
N TYR A 89 4.99 -5.52 2.09
CA TYR A 89 3.98 -5.90 3.07
C TYR A 89 3.18 -7.13 2.64
N ALA A 90 2.82 -7.24 1.36
CA ALA A 90 2.12 -8.41 0.81
C ALA A 90 2.96 -9.68 0.92
N ALA A 91 4.25 -9.60 0.62
CA ALA A 91 5.18 -10.71 0.72
C ALA A 91 5.30 -11.17 2.18
N VAL A 92 5.56 -10.24 3.11
CA VAL A 92 5.63 -10.54 4.55
C VAL A 92 4.33 -11.16 5.06
N TRP A 93 3.18 -10.61 4.66
CA TRP A 93 1.88 -11.12 5.07
C TRP A 93 1.54 -12.49 4.46
N SER A 94 2.06 -12.79 3.27
CA SER A 94 1.91 -14.10 2.63
C SER A 94 2.66 -15.19 3.38
N PHE A 95 3.76 -14.87 4.08
CA PHE A 95 4.47 -15.84 4.93
C PHE A 95 3.74 -16.15 6.24
N VAL A 96 2.81 -15.31 6.68
CA VAL A 96 2.00 -15.57 7.88
C VAL A 96 0.99 -16.69 7.57
N PRO A 97 0.95 -17.80 8.34
CA PRO A 97 -0.04 -18.85 8.15
C PRO A 97 -1.46 -18.31 8.38
N SER A 98 -2.39 -18.60 7.47
CA SER A 98 -3.82 -18.36 7.69
C SER A 98 -4.33 -19.32 8.77
N ARG A 99 -5.25 -18.86 9.63
CA ARG A 99 -5.92 -19.68 10.66
C ARG A 99 -6.80 -20.81 10.12
N GLU A 100 -6.80 -21.05 8.81
CA GLU A 100 -7.54 -22.15 8.16
C GLU A 100 -7.04 -23.56 8.54
N ARG A 101 -5.97 -23.72 9.32
CA ARG A 101 -5.42 -25.04 9.73
C ARG A 101 -5.80 -25.51 11.15
N GLU A 102 -6.83 -24.97 11.79
CA GLU A 102 -7.29 -25.48 13.09
C GLU A 102 -8.55 -26.38 13.00
N GLY A 103 -9.11 -26.60 11.80
CA GLY A 103 -10.40 -27.28 11.65
C GLY A 103 -10.41 -28.69 11.04
N CYS A 104 -9.27 -29.32 10.75
CA CYS A 104 -9.24 -30.59 10.00
C CYS A 104 -8.43 -31.73 10.64
N HIS A 105 -8.21 -31.67 11.95
CA HIS A 105 -7.74 -32.79 12.76
C HIS A 105 -8.39 -32.71 14.15
N GLY A 106 -9.61 -33.24 14.27
CA GLY A 106 -10.34 -33.43 15.53
C GLY A 106 -11.24 -34.64 15.38
#